data_AF-A0A6B2JV99-F1
#
_entry.id   AF-A0A6B2JV99-F1
#
_cell.length_a   1.000
_cell.length_b   1.000
_cell.length_c   1.000
_cell.angle_alpha   90.00
_cell.angle_beta   90.00
_cell.angle_gamma   90.00
#
_symmetry.space_group_name_H-M   'P 1'
#
loop_
_entity.id
_entity.type
_entity.pdbx_description
1 polymer ?
#
loop_
_entity_poly.entity_id
_entity_poly.type
_entity_poly.pdbx_seq_one_letter_code
_entity_poly.pdbx_strand_id
1 'polypeptide(L)'
;ACTFIWLLRNYFCAQNLVTKSKNTVGIRVSEHYVPRAISAEIGEPLVISSFIVPGHQHVVTDCDEVDSQIMNYLDAVVESDYCGYDLTTVVELLELPYQILRQGAGEIDL
;
A
#
# COMPACT_ATOMS: atom_id res chain seq x y z
N ALA A 1 0.92 -10.48 2.98
CA ALA A 1 -0.20 -9.56 2.68
C ALA A 1 -0.25 -9.30 1.17
N CYS A 2 -1.39 -9.49 0.52
CA CYS A 2 -1.56 -9.25 -0.92
C CYS A 2 -2.20 -7.87 -1.15
N THR A 3 -1.76 -7.15 -2.18
CA THR A 3 -2.43 -5.93 -2.66
C THR A 3 -3.14 -6.28 -3.95
N PHE A 4 -4.44 -6.07 -4.01
CA PHE A 4 -5.26 -6.40 -5.18
C PHE A 4 -5.61 -5.11 -5.92
N ILE A 5 -5.30 -5.00 -7.21
CA ILE A 5 -5.77 -3.86 -8.00
C ILE A 5 -7.20 -4.16 -8.45
N TRP A 6 -8.15 -3.36 -7.98
CA TRP A 6 -9.57 -3.48 -8.30
C TRP A 6 -10.00 -2.36 -9.26
N LEU A 7 -10.96 -2.65 -10.14
CA LEU A 7 -11.76 -1.63 -10.81
C LEU A 7 -12.93 -1.23 -9.93
N LEU A 8 -12.85 -0.05 -9.33
CA LEU A 8 -14.06 0.67 -8.98
C LEU A 8 -14.40 1.58 -10.17
N ARG A 9 -15.19 1.05 -11.12
CA ARG A 9 -15.88 1.92 -12.08
C ARG A 9 -16.99 2.65 -11.31
N ASN A 10 -16.81 3.95 -11.09
CA ASN A 10 -17.81 4.93 -10.63
C ASN A 10 -18.21 4.99 -9.15
N TYR A 11 -17.30 4.95 -8.16
CA TYR A 11 -17.63 5.48 -6.81
C TYR A 11 -16.41 6.07 -6.07
N PHE A 12 -16.61 7.26 -5.49
CA PHE A 12 -15.91 7.94 -4.38
C PHE A 12 -14.37 8.02 -4.28
N CYS A 13 -13.56 7.59 -5.26
CA CYS A 13 -12.11 7.86 -5.24
C CYS A 13 -11.75 9.22 -5.86
N ALA A 14 -11.02 10.06 -5.12
CA ALA A 14 -10.53 11.33 -5.63
C ALA A 14 -9.63 11.12 -6.87
N GLN A 15 -9.72 12.01 -7.85
CA GLN A 15 -9.04 11.87 -9.14
C GLN A 15 -7.50 11.75 -9.03
N ASN A 16 -6.92 12.25 -7.94
CA ASN A 16 -5.49 12.15 -7.65
C ASN A 16 -5.05 10.76 -7.14
N LEU A 17 -5.99 9.91 -6.73
CA LEU A 17 -5.75 8.55 -6.25
C LEU A 17 -5.84 7.50 -7.36
N VAL A 18 -6.27 7.92 -8.55
CA VAL A 18 -6.44 7.07 -9.71
C VAL A 18 -5.21 7.16 -10.60
N THR A 19 -4.71 6.02 -11.05
CA THR A 19 -3.64 5.97 -12.05
C THR A 19 -4.17 6.51 -13.37
N LYS A 20 -3.78 7.73 -13.75
CA LYS A 20 -4.36 8.49 -14.87
C LYS A 20 -4.33 7.77 -16.22
N SER A 21 -3.33 6.91 -16.46
CA SER A 21 -3.19 6.19 -17.73
C SER A 21 -4.17 5.02 -17.87
N LYS A 22 -4.55 4.38 -16.76
CA LYS A 22 -5.38 3.17 -16.77
C LYS A 22 -6.77 3.37 -16.14
N ASN A 23 -7.02 4.51 -15.50
CA ASN A 23 -8.22 4.76 -14.70
C ASN A 23 -8.46 3.67 -13.64
N THR A 24 -7.38 3.20 -13.00
CA THR A 24 -7.40 2.12 -12.01
C THR A 24 -6.88 2.59 -10.65
N VAL A 25 -7.28 1.87 -9.59
CA VAL A 25 -6.84 2.09 -8.21
C VAL A 25 -6.37 0.78 -7.59
N GLY A 26 -5.26 0.82 -6.85
CA GLY A 26 -4.80 -0.30 -6.05
C GLY A 26 -5.56 -0.35 -4.73
N ILE A 27 -6.09 -1.51 -4.35
CA ILE A 27 -6.75 -1.73 -3.06
C ILE A 27 -5.95 -2.75 -2.26
N ARG A 28 -5.73 -2.46 -0.98
CA ARG A 28 -5.10 -3.39 -0.05
C ARG A 28 -6.00 -3.57 1.15
N VAL A 29 -6.29 -4.83 1.48
CA VAL A 29 -6.87 -5.20 2.77
C VAL A 29 -5.71 -5.70 3.64
N SER A 30 -5.40 -4.97 4.70
CA SER A 30 -4.30 -5.32 5.60
C SER A 30 -4.79 -6.19 6.76
N GLU A 31 -4.07 -7.27 7.05
CA GLU A 31 -4.27 -8.06 8.27
C GLU A 31 -3.66 -7.38 9.51
N HIS A 32 -2.78 -6.39 9.29
CA HIS A 32 -2.08 -5.70 10.39
C HIS A 32 -3.05 -4.83 11.20
N TYR A 33 -2.98 -4.92 12.53
CA TYR A 33 -3.94 -4.30 13.44
C TYR A 33 -3.85 -2.76 13.43
N VAL A 34 -2.66 -2.18 13.25
CA VAL A 34 -2.48 -0.72 13.25
C VAL A 34 -3.27 0.00 12.15
N PRO A 35 -3.07 -0.28 10.84
CA PRO A 35 -3.85 0.39 9.80
C PRO A 35 -5.35 0.09 9.90
N ARG A 36 -5.73 -1.09 10.43
CA ARG A 36 -7.15 -1.42 10.68
C ARG A 36 -7.75 -0.54 11.78
N ALA A 37 -7.04 -0.35 12.89
CA ALA A 37 -7.48 0.49 14.00
C ALA A 37 -7.60 1.95 13.56
N ILE A 38 -6.61 2.47 12.81
CA ILE A 38 -6.65 3.83 12.27
C ILE A 38 -7.84 4.01 11.31
N SER A 39 -8.04 3.08 10.38
CA SER A 39 -9.17 3.14 9.45
C SER A 39 -10.52 3.03 10.17
N ALA A 40 -10.61 2.20 11.22
CA ALA A 40 -11.83 2.05 12.02
C ALA A 40 -12.15 3.32 12.82
N GLU A 41 -11.15 4.00 13.36
CA GLU A 41 -11.33 5.27 14.09
C GLU A 41 -11.76 6.41 13.15
N ILE A 42 -11.17 6.49 11.96
CA ILE A 42 -11.52 7.52 10.96
C ILE A 42 -12.88 7.23 10.32
N GLY A 43 -13.25 5.94 10.18
CA GLY A 43 -14.48 5.52 9.50
C GLY A 43 -14.37 5.50 7.97
N GLU A 44 -13.16 5.69 7.42
CA GLU A 44 -12.90 5.76 5.98
C GLU A 44 -11.67 4.90 5.58
N PRO A 45 -11.54 4.52 4.30
CA PRO A 45 -10.34 3.84 3.80
C PRO A 45 -9.10 4.74 3.86
N LEU A 46 -7.94 4.14 4.12
CA LEU A 46 -6.67 4.84 4.12
C LEU A 46 -6.04 4.87 2.72
N VAL A 47 -5.58 6.05 2.31
CA VAL A 47 -4.67 6.19 1.17
C VAL A 47 -3.26 5.97 1.67
N ILE A 48 -2.66 4.83 1.30
CA ILE A 48 -1.33 4.44 1.77
C ILE A 48 -0.43 4.06 0.59
N SER A 49 0.87 4.28 0.76
CA SER A 49 1.91 3.78 -0.12
C SER A 49 2.97 3.03 0.70
N SER A 50 3.82 2.27 0.03
CA SER A 50 5.01 1.71 0.68
C SER A 50 5.98 2.85 0.98
N PHE A 51 6.52 2.88 2.19
CA PHE A 51 7.46 3.91 2.61
C PHE A 51 8.87 3.58 2.10
N ILE A 52 9.17 4.02 0.88
CA ILE A 52 10.46 3.83 0.20
C ILE A 52 11.02 5.22 -0.09
N VAL A 53 12.19 5.52 0.48
CA VAL A 53 12.87 6.81 0.30
C VAL A 53 13.42 6.91 -1.14
N PRO A 54 13.43 8.09 -1.78
CA PRO A 54 14.05 8.26 -3.09
C PRO A 54 15.46 7.68 -3.16
N GLY A 55 15.75 6.92 -4.21
CA GLY A 55 17.04 6.25 -4.39
C GLY A 55 17.21 4.93 -3.63
N HIS A 56 16.25 4.54 -2.77
CA HIS A 56 16.26 3.26 -2.06
C HIS A 56 15.41 2.22 -2.78
N GLN A 57 15.77 0.94 -2.63
CA GLN A 57 15.03 -0.19 -3.21
C GLN A 57 14.14 -0.92 -2.21
N HIS A 58 14.40 -0.73 -0.92
CA HIS A 58 13.70 -1.42 0.17
C HIS A 58 12.82 -0.45 0.94
N VAL A 59 11.79 -1.01 1.58
CA VAL A 59 10.99 -0.27 2.55
C VAL A 59 11.82 0.03 3.77
N VAL A 60 11.64 1.24 4.30
CA VAL A 60 12.17 1.58 5.62
C VAL A 60 11.27 0.91 6.66
N THR A 61 11.85 0.07 7.51
CA THR A 61 11.13 -0.69 8.54
C THR A 61 11.55 -0.35 9.96
N ASP A 62 12.69 0.33 10.11
CA ASP A 62 13.21 0.77 11.39
C ASP A 62 12.96 2.26 11.57
N CYS A 63 12.50 2.67 12.75
CA CYS A 63 12.33 4.08 13.06
C CYS A 63 13.68 4.81 13.16
N ASP A 64 14.76 4.11 13.51
CA ASP A 64 16.11 4.68 13.58
C ASP A 64 16.67 5.05 12.19
N GLU A 65 16.14 4.46 11.11
CA GLU A 65 16.47 4.84 9.73
C GLU A 65 15.77 6.14 9.29
N VAL A 66 14.77 6.61 10.05
CA VAL A 66 14.04 7.85 9.76
C VAL A 66 14.80 9.03 10.35
N ASP A 67 15.68 9.62 9.55
CA ASP A 67 16.50 10.74 9.99
C ASP A 67 15.71 12.04 10.23
N SER A 68 16.40 13.04 10.79
CA SER A 68 15.80 14.34 11.11
C SER A 68 15.32 15.12 9.87
N GLN A 69 15.83 14.83 8.68
CA GLN A 69 15.36 15.46 7.45
C GLN A 69 14.01 14.87 7.03
N ILE A 70 13.87 13.54 7.08
CA ILE A 70 12.63 12.83 6.77
C ILE A 70 11.54 13.16 7.78
N MET A 71 11.89 13.25 9.07
CA MET A 71 10.95 13.62 10.14
C MET A 71 10.28 14.99 9.91
N ASN A 72 10.91 15.91 9.16
CA ASN A 72 10.28 17.20 8.84
C ASN A 72 9.14 17.10 7.82
N TYR A 73 9.00 15.96 7.13
CA TYR A 73 7.95 15.71 6.13
C TYR A 73 6.84 14.81 6.67
N LEU A 74 6.93 14.36 7.93
CA LEU A 74 5.98 13.45 8.55
C LEU A 74 5.31 14.16 9.73
N ASP A 75 3.98 14.11 9.80
CA ASP A 75 3.24 14.63 10.95
C ASP A 75 3.39 13.71 12.18
N ALA A 76 3.53 12.40 11.95
CA ALA A 76 3.67 11.39 12.98
C ALA A 76 4.33 10.12 12.45
N VAL A 77 4.98 9.37 13.35
CA VAL A 77 5.48 8.01 13.13
C VAL A 77 4.82 7.10 14.15
N VAL A 78 4.33 5.94 13.70
CA VAL A 78 3.72 4.92 14.56
C VAL A 78 4.57 3.68 14.47
N GLU A 79 5.24 3.34 15.58
CA GLU A 79 6.01 2.11 15.70
C GLU A 79 5.08 0.94 16.08
N SER A 80 5.32 -0.21 15.44
CA SER A 80 4.57 -1.44 15.67
C SER A 80 5.47 -2.67 15.55
N ASP A 81 4.88 -3.86 15.60
CA ASP A 81 5.61 -5.09 15.33
C ASP A 81 6.22 -5.11 13.91
N TYR A 82 7.29 -5.88 13.77
CA TYR A 82 8.02 -6.05 12.53
C TYR A 82 7.15 -6.68 11.43
N CYS A 83 7.04 -5.99 10.28
CA CYS A 83 6.15 -6.35 9.18
C CYS A 83 6.83 -7.04 7.99
N GLY A 84 8.14 -7.30 8.05
CA GLY A 84 8.92 -7.83 6.93
C GLY A 84 9.39 -6.75 5.94
N TYR A 85 10.30 -7.12 5.03
CA TYR A 85 10.79 -6.25 3.96
C TYR A 85 10.07 -6.49 2.61
N ASP A 86 9.44 -7.66 2.46
CA ASP A 86 8.85 -8.04 1.19
C ASP A 86 7.58 -7.25 0.90
N LEU A 87 7.56 -6.62 -0.27
CA LEU A 87 6.39 -5.90 -0.74
C LEU A 87 5.24 -6.87 -0.99
N THR A 88 4.02 -6.34 -0.98
CA THR A 88 2.84 -7.13 -1.33
C THR A 88 2.86 -7.53 -2.80
N THR A 89 2.39 -8.75 -3.10
CA THR A 89 2.05 -9.14 -4.48
C THR A 89 0.95 -8.24 -5.03
N VAL A 90 1.04 -7.88 -6.30
CA VAL A 90 0.13 -6.99 -7.01
C VAL A 90 -0.45 -7.72 -8.22
N VAL A 91 -1.77 -7.89 -8.22
CA VAL A 91 -2.52 -8.56 -9.29
C VAL A 91 -3.47 -7.57 -9.96
N GLU A 92 -3.46 -7.53 -11.28
CA GLU A 92 -4.41 -6.81 -12.12
C GLU A 92 -5.66 -7.68 -12.35
N LEU A 93 -6.80 -7.23 -11.83
CA LEU A 93 -8.08 -7.95 -11.89
C LEU A 93 -9.02 -7.41 -12.98
N LEU A 94 -8.49 -6.75 -14.01
CA LEU A 94 -9.30 -6.11 -15.06
C LEU A 94 -9.92 -7.11 -16.03
N GLU A 95 -9.12 -8.10 -16.44
CA GLU A 95 -9.46 -9.06 -17.48
C GLU A 95 -8.97 -10.45 -17.06
N LEU A 96 -9.61 -11.49 -17.61
CA LEU A 96 -9.16 -12.87 -17.45
C LEU A 96 -8.27 -13.27 -18.63
N PRO A 97 -7.20 -14.04 -18.41
CA PRO A 97 -6.68 -14.46 -17.10
C PRO A 97 -6.05 -13.29 -16.34
N TYR A 98 -6.13 -13.33 -15.00
CA TYR A 98 -5.54 -12.30 -14.16
C TYR A 98 -4.03 -12.18 -14.36
N GLN A 99 -3.50 -10.96 -14.29
CA GLN A 99 -2.07 -10.70 -14.51
C GLN A 99 -1.38 -10.33 -13.22
N ILE A 100 -0.24 -10.96 -12.93
CA ILE A 100 0.64 -10.56 -11.82
C ILE A 100 1.50 -9.40 -12.32
N LEU A 101 1.23 -8.19 -11.82
CA LEU A 101 2.04 -7.01 -12.15
C LEU A 101 3.33 -6.95 -11.33
N ARG A 102 3.32 -7.51 -10.12
CA ARG A 102 4.49 -7.63 -9.25
C ARG A 102 4.33 -8.82 -8.32
N GLN A 103 5.27 -9.76 -8.32
CA GLN A 103 5.35 -10.80 -7.30
C GLN A 103 5.98 -10.26 -6.02
N GLY A 104 5.39 -10.57 -4.87
CA GLY A 104 5.86 -10.18 -3.55
C GLY A 104 5.55 -11.26 -2.51
N ALA A 105 5.33 -10.87 -1.24
CA ALA A 105 5.08 -11.78 -0.11
C ALA A 105 3.75 -12.56 -0.18
N GLY A 106 2.91 -12.28 -1.18
CA GLY A 106 1.66 -12.97 -1.38
C GLY A 106 1.85 -14.16 -2.31
N GLU A 107 1.72 -15.37 -1.78
CA GLU A 107 1.65 -16.58 -2.61
C GLU A 107 0.40 -16.55 -3.49
N ILE A 108 0.56 -16.91 -4.75
CA ILE A 108 -0.53 -17.01 -5.71
C ILE A 108 -0.38 -18.33 -6.47
N ASP A 109 -1.46 -19.11 -6.45
CA ASP A 109 -1.66 -20.26 -7.33
C ASP A 109 -2.77 -19.86 -8.32
N LEU A 110 -2.42 -19.68 -9.60
CA LEU A 110 -3.32 -19.20 -10.66
C LEU A 110 -3.91 -20.37 -11.47
#